data_AF-A0A1W9LQ92-F1
#
_entry.id   AF-A0A1W9LQ92-F1
#
_cell.length_a   1.000
_cell.length_b   1.000
_cell.length_c   1.000
_cell.angle_alpha   90.00
_cell.angle_beta   90.00
_cell.angle_gamma   90.00
#
_symmetry.space_group_name_H-M   'P 1'
#
loop_
_entity.id
_entity.type
_entity.pdbx_description
1 polymer ?
#
loop_
_entity_poly.entity_id
_entity_poly.type
_entity_poly.pdbx_seq_one_letter_code
_entity_poly.pdbx_strand_id
1 'polypeptide(L)'
;MFPNKRSFFMIIRVGILLVFGICQPGQIFGESAITPAAQILNQLLSPNEAERFKVIEEAKKRHKEISFENIRTALKSSTQKNVSTLIFVLIETGRDDIYRLNLSERQTIEKAEGSFPNIAYYYARVNPEKGIEELFRLYDQYSEQMMFVCKAIGEVGTPKANNFLLNQAISLKKSGKSIYSQLAGLSITRQTIKAEQIGWFLEQKLDREEIIKLARLKTDFDWKQIVSFYHAGKKKRFFATEYILGEPDRYFEALRDIVDYELKQGNRDSVLQIMMSDSIRNCPSERVREYRKSVLPKS
;
A
#
# COMPACT_ATOMS: atom_id res chain seq x y z
N MET A 1 14.33 23.55 -1.53
CA MET A 1 14.35 22.79 -0.27
C MET A 1 13.26 21.72 -0.39
N PHE A 2 13.61 20.53 -0.90
CA PHE A 2 12.64 19.47 -1.20
C PHE A 2 12.42 18.59 0.03
N PRO A 3 11.17 18.28 0.44
CA PRO A 3 10.94 17.43 1.58
C PRO A 3 11.15 15.96 1.23
N ASN A 4 11.86 15.28 2.12
CA ASN A 4 12.11 13.85 2.19
C ASN A 4 10.86 13.00 1.90
N LYS A 5 10.88 12.24 0.80
CA LYS A 5 9.95 11.13 0.57
C LYS A 5 10.52 9.88 1.24
N ARG A 6 9.94 9.50 2.39
CA ARG A 6 9.98 8.12 2.85
C ARG A 6 9.12 7.29 1.89
N SER A 7 9.76 6.65 0.91
CA SER A 7 9.15 5.57 0.15
C SER A 7 9.04 4.36 1.07
N PHE A 8 7.80 3.99 1.39
CA PHE A 8 7.47 2.84 2.22
C PHE A 8 7.83 1.57 1.44
N PHE A 9 8.80 0.80 1.93
CA PHE A 9 9.10 -0.52 1.40
C PHE A 9 7.95 -1.47 1.74
N MET A 10 7.22 -1.96 0.74
CA MET A 10 6.37 -3.13 0.88
C MET A 10 7.24 -4.40 0.79
N ILE A 11 8.08 -4.63 1.80
CA ILE A 11 8.74 -5.92 2.00
C ILE A 11 7.73 -6.82 2.70
N ILE A 12 7.21 -7.77 1.93
CA ILE A 12 6.33 -8.81 2.44
C ILE A 12 7.16 -9.70 3.39
N ARG A 13 6.87 -9.61 4.69
CA ARG A 13 7.13 -10.69 5.65
C ARG A 13 6.20 -11.85 5.29
N VAL A 14 6.76 -12.96 4.81
CA VAL A 14 6.12 -14.28 4.89
C VAL A 14 6.98 -15.14 5.80
N GLY A 15 6.30 -15.82 6.72
CA GLY A 15 6.87 -16.51 7.87
C GLY A 15 7.77 -17.69 7.51
N ILE A 16 8.64 -17.96 8.47
CA ILE A 16 9.52 -19.11 8.60
C ILE A 16 8.77 -20.42 8.38
N LEU A 17 9.25 -21.24 7.45
CA LEU A 17 9.11 -22.70 7.53
C LEU A 17 10.45 -23.33 7.16
N LEU A 18 11.10 -23.90 8.18
CA LEU A 18 12.28 -24.75 8.10
C LEU A 18 11.93 -26.03 7.33
N VAL A 19 12.65 -26.31 6.24
CA VAL A 19 12.79 -27.68 5.71
C VAL A 19 14.26 -27.90 5.39
N PHE A 20 14.87 -28.83 6.14
CA PHE A 20 16.20 -29.39 5.89
C PHE A 20 16.24 -30.14 4.54
N GLY A 21 17.33 -30.03 3.78
CA GLY A 21 17.49 -30.82 2.56
C GLY A 21 18.77 -30.61 1.76
N ILE A 22 19.87 -31.23 2.21
CA ILE A 22 20.86 -31.99 1.43
C ILE A 22 21.74 -31.23 0.40
N CYS A 23 23.05 -31.24 0.69
CA CYS A 23 24.16 -30.95 -0.22
C CYS A 23 24.10 -31.73 -1.54
N GLN A 24 24.48 -31.09 -2.65
CA GLN A 24 25.25 -31.75 -3.72
C GLN A 24 26.31 -30.81 -4.35
N PRO A 25 27.40 -31.37 -4.89
CA PRO A 25 28.67 -30.66 -5.06
C PRO A 25 28.94 -30.20 -6.50
N GLY A 26 29.71 -29.10 -6.59
CA GLY A 26 30.81 -28.91 -7.54
C GLY A 26 30.51 -28.89 -9.04
N GLN A 27 30.46 -27.69 -9.61
CA GLN A 27 31.06 -27.42 -10.92
C GLN A 27 31.81 -26.09 -10.86
N ILE A 28 33.14 -26.19 -10.89
CA ILE A 28 34.08 -25.08 -11.06
C ILE A 28 34.03 -24.71 -12.54
N PHE A 29 33.34 -23.63 -12.89
CA PHE A 29 33.50 -22.99 -14.19
C PHE A 29 34.56 -21.89 -14.09
N GLY A 30 35.48 -21.90 -15.05
CA GLY A 30 36.66 -21.03 -15.08
C GLY A 30 36.35 -19.55 -14.93
N GLU A 31 37.24 -18.87 -14.22
CA GLU A 31 37.23 -17.42 -13.96
C GLU A 31 37.39 -16.64 -15.28
N SER A 32 36.27 -16.44 -15.98
CA SER A 32 36.13 -15.25 -16.81
C SER A 32 36.01 -14.06 -15.86
N ALA A 33 36.83 -13.02 -16.05
CA ALA A 33 36.81 -11.82 -15.21
C ALA A 33 35.39 -11.24 -15.18
N ILE A 34 34.67 -11.46 -14.06
CA ILE A 34 33.31 -10.98 -13.90
C ILE A 34 33.40 -9.47 -13.85
N THR A 35 32.77 -8.80 -14.83
CA THR A 35 32.75 -7.33 -14.84
C THR A 35 32.16 -6.80 -13.53
N PRO A 36 32.60 -5.62 -13.04
CA PRO A 36 32.04 -5.03 -11.82
C PRO A 36 30.50 -4.91 -11.87
N ALA A 37 29.92 -4.66 -13.04
CA ALA A 37 28.48 -4.63 -13.25
C ALA A 37 27.82 -6.01 -13.04
N ALA A 38 28.44 -7.09 -13.51
CA ALA A 38 27.92 -8.45 -13.31
C ALA A 38 28.06 -8.91 -11.85
N GLN A 39 29.11 -8.49 -11.13
CA GLN A 39 29.24 -8.74 -9.69
C GLN A 39 28.13 -8.06 -8.89
N ILE A 40 27.84 -6.77 -9.15
CA ILE A 40 26.76 -6.03 -8.49
C ILE A 40 25.42 -6.73 -8.72
N LEU A 41 25.12 -7.15 -9.96
CA LEU A 41 23.87 -7.86 -10.29
C LEU A 41 23.75 -9.20 -9.56
N ASN A 42 24.82 -10.00 -9.52
CA ASN A 42 24.82 -11.27 -8.80
C ASN A 42 24.61 -11.08 -7.29
N GLN A 43 25.19 -10.03 -6.71
CA GLN A 43 24.99 -9.70 -5.30
C GLN A 43 23.59 -9.17 -4.99
N LEU A 44 22.96 -8.41 -5.91
CA LEU A 44 21.55 -8.00 -5.79
C LEU A 44 20.58 -9.20 -5.80
N LEU A 45 21.00 -10.32 -6.40
CA LEU A 45 20.26 -11.59 -6.41
C LEU A 45 20.62 -12.52 -5.23
N SER A 46 21.53 -12.09 -4.32
CA SER A 46 21.93 -12.87 -3.15
C SER A 46 20.71 -13.25 -2.29
N PRO A 47 20.66 -14.48 -1.71
CA PRO A 47 19.64 -14.82 -0.72
C PRO A 47 19.77 -14.02 0.58
N ASN A 48 20.95 -13.45 0.88
CA ASN A 48 21.18 -12.67 2.09
C ASN A 48 20.65 -11.23 1.96
N GLU A 49 19.64 -10.89 2.76
CA GLU A 49 19.00 -9.57 2.74
C GLU A 49 19.93 -8.42 3.14
N ALA A 50 20.77 -8.62 4.14
CA ALA A 50 21.71 -7.58 4.59
C ALA A 50 22.78 -7.28 3.54
N GLU A 51 23.19 -8.30 2.78
CA GLU A 51 24.10 -8.14 1.64
C GLU A 51 23.42 -7.37 0.50
N ARG A 52 22.17 -7.72 0.16
CA ARG A 52 21.38 -7.00 -0.84
C ARG A 52 21.27 -5.51 -0.52
N PHE A 53 20.91 -5.15 0.73
CA PHE A 53 20.75 -3.73 1.11
C PHE A 53 22.04 -2.91 0.99
N LYS A 54 23.20 -3.50 1.33
CA LYS A 54 24.48 -2.82 1.16
C LYS A 54 24.77 -2.53 -0.32
N VAL A 55 24.43 -3.49 -1.18
CA VAL A 55 24.73 -3.43 -2.62
C VAL A 55 23.73 -2.55 -3.38
N ILE A 56 22.50 -2.38 -2.89
CA ILE A 56 21.50 -1.45 -3.46
C ILE A 56 22.06 -0.03 -3.60
N GLU A 57 22.70 0.49 -2.55
CA GLU A 57 23.23 1.87 -2.57
C GLU A 57 24.41 2.04 -3.53
N GLU A 58 25.22 0.99 -3.71
CA GLU A 58 26.29 0.97 -4.70
C GLU A 58 25.73 0.87 -6.13
N ALA A 59 24.73 0.01 -6.34
CA ALA A 59 24.06 -0.15 -7.62
C ALA A 59 23.37 1.14 -8.08
N LYS A 60 22.76 1.89 -7.15
CA LYS A 60 22.20 3.23 -7.43
C LYS A 60 23.26 4.21 -7.93
N LYS A 61 24.46 4.20 -7.35
CA LYS A 61 25.57 5.09 -7.76
C LYS A 61 26.14 4.71 -9.14
N ARG A 62 26.18 3.41 -9.45
CA ARG A 62 26.82 2.87 -10.66
C ARG A 62 25.85 2.44 -11.76
N HIS A 63 24.59 2.87 -11.68
CA HIS A 63 23.51 2.40 -12.55
C HIS A 63 23.76 2.57 -14.06
N LYS A 64 24.56 3.56 -14.46
CA LYS A 64 24.95 3.82 -15.86
C LYS A 64 25.91 2.77 -16.43
N GLU A 65 26.61 2.03 -15.58
CA GLU A 65 27.56 0.98 -15.97
C GLU A 65 26.91 -0.38 -16.17
N ILE A 66 25.65 -0.53 -15.74
CA ILE A 66 24.89 -1.77 -15.86
C ILE A 66 24.24 -1.78 -17.26
N SER A 67 24.62 -2.67 -18.17
CA SER A 67 23.99 -2.73 -19.50
C SER A 67 22.65 -3.49 -19.50
N PHE A 68 21.84 -3.31 -20.56
CA PHE A 68 20.63 -4.11 -20.79
C PHE A 68 20.93 -5.61 -20.85
N GLU A 69 22.00 -6.01 -21.54
CA GLU A 69 22.37 -7.43 -21.66
C GLU A 69 22.82 -8.03 -20.33
N ASN A 70 23.42 -7.23 -19.44
CA ASN A 70 23.79 -7.68 -18.09
C ASN A 70 22.51 -7.96 -17.26
N ILE A 71 21.53 -7.06 -17.32
CA ILE A 71 20.22 -7.23 -16.65
C ILE A 71 19.49 -8.44 -17.23
N ARG A 72 19.44 -8.54 -18.55
CA ARG A 72 18.77 -9.63 -19.27
C ARG A 72 19.38 -10.99 -18.93
N THR A 73 20.71 -11.06 -18.88
CA THR A 73 21.44 -12.27 -18.49
C THR A 73 21.10 -12.65 -17.05
N ALA A 74 21.16 -11.68 -16.12
CA ALA A 74 20.84 -11.90 -14.72
C ALA A 74 19.39 -12.38 -14.51
N LEU A 75 18.43 -11.79 -15.24
CA LEU A 75 17.02 -12.18 -15.22
C LEU A 75 16.77 -13.56 -15.84
N LYS A 76 17.54 -13.96 -16.87
CA LYS A 76 17.45 -15.28 -17.51
C LYS A 76 18.11 -16.37 -16.66
N SER A 77 19.20 -16.07 -15.96
CA SER A 77 19.90 -17.01 -15.09
C SER A 77 19.22 -17.17 -13.72
N SER A 78 18.35 -16.24 -13.33
CA SER A 78 17.62 -16.29 -12.07
C SER A 78 16.40 -17.21 -12.16
N THR A 79 16.62 -18.52 -12.28
CA THR A 79 15.52 -19.48 -12.20
C THR A 79 14.92 -19.60 -10.80
N GLN A 80 15.43 -18.92 -9.76
CA GLN A 80 14.87 -19.08 -8.41
C GLN A 80 15.06 -17.98 -7.34
N LYS A 81 15.68 -16.80 -7.57
CA LYS A 81 15.90 -15.85 -6.45
C LYS A 81 15.77 -14.35 -6.80
N ASN A 82 14.90 -13.67 -6.05
CA ASN A 82 14.93 -12.23 -5.70
C ASN A 82 14.97 -11.19 -6.84
N VAL A 83 14.24 -11.44 -7.93
CA VAL A 83 14.13 -10.49 -9.05
C VAL A 83 13.53 -9.13 -8.63
N SER A 84 12.77 -9.10 -7.53
CA SER A 84 12.24 -7.88 -6.91
C SER A 84 13.30 -6.82 -6.63
N THR A 85 14.49 -7.21 -6.17
CA THR A 85 15.56 -6.27 -5.77
C THR A 85 16.21 -5.67 -7.00
N LEU A 86 16.39 -6.46 -8.05
CA LEU A 86 16.89 -5.98 -9.34
C LEU A 86 15.88 -5.01 -9.98
N ILE A 87 14.60 -5.36 -9.99
CA ILE A 87 13.53 -4.45 -10.44
C ILE A 87 13.58 -3.16 -9.62
N PHE A 88 13.65 -3.24 -8.29
CA PHE A 88 13.73 -2.09 -7.38
C PHE A 88 14.87 -1.12 -7.74
N VAL A 89 16.08 -1.63 -7.97
CA VAL A 89 17.22 -0.79 -8.36
C VAL A 89 16.96 -0.11 -9.70
N LEU A 90 16.34 -0.80 -10.67
CA LEU A 90 15.96 -0.20 -11.95
C LEU A 90 14.92 0.91 -11.77
N ILE A 91 14.01 0.78 -10.79
CA ILE A 91 13.06 1.84 -10.40
C ILE A 91 13.78 3.06 -9.86
N GLU A 92 14.61 2.88 -8.83
CA GLU A 92 15.28 3.98 -8.12
C GLU A 92 16.24 4.76 -9.02
N THR A 93 16.72 4.12 -10.09
CA THR A 93 17.66 4.70 -11.05
C THR A 93 16.98 5.26 -12.30
N GLY A 94 15.64 5.15 -12.40
CA GLY A 94 14.85 5.74 -13.49
C GLY A 94 15.11 5.11 -14.86
N ARG A 95 15.50 3.83 -14.89
CA ARG A 95 15.95 3.14 -16.10
C ARG A 95 14.81 2.43 -16.84
N ASP A 96 14.55 2.83 -18.08
CA ASP A 96 13.46 2.30 -18.90
C ASP A 96 13.79 0.96 -19.58
N ASP A 97 14.82 0.25 -19.13
CA ASP A 97 15.29 -0.98 -19.78
C ASP A 97 14.30 -2.14 -19.71
N ILE A 98 13.50 -2.24 -18.64
CA ILE A 98 12.42 -3.24 -18.51
C ILE A 98 11.37 -3.08 -19.63
N TYR A 99 11.25 -1.88 -20.22
CA TYR A 99 10.32 -1.58 -21.31
C TYR A 99 10.72 -2.24 -22.63
N ARG A 100 12.00 -2.60 -22.77
CA ARG A 100 12.56 -3.24 -23.97
C ARG A 100 12.48 -4.77 -23.93
N LEU A 101 12.05 -5.34 -22.80
CA LEU A 101 11.76 -6.77 -22.70
C LEU A 101 10.55 -7.12 -23.57
N ASN A 102 10.65 -8.22 -24.30
CA ASN A 102 9.52 -8.75 -25.06
C ASN A 102 8.46 -9.39 -24.12
N LEU A 103 7.26 -9.68 -24.65
CA LEU A 103 6.14 -10.20 -23.84
C LEU A 103 6.49 -11.49 -23.10
N SER A 104 7.23 -12.41 -23.73
CA SER A 104 7.63 -13.68 -23.10
C SER A 104 8.60 -13.43 -21.95
N GLU A 105 9.56 -12.54 -22.12
CA GLU A 105 10.50 -12.17 -21.05
C GLU A 105 9.78 -11.53 -19.86
N ARG A 106 8.81 -10.63 -20.12
CA ARG A 106 7.98 -10.03 -19.07
C ARG A 106 7.19 -11.10 -18.31
N GLN A 107 6.53 -12.02 -19.01
CA GLN A 107 5.75 -13.10 -18.40
C GLN A 107 6.61 -14.06 -17.58
N THR A 108 7.82 -14.38 -18.03
CA THR A 108 8.76 -15.20 -17.27
C THR A 108 9.15 -14.52 -15.96
N ILE A 109 9.47 -13.22 -16.02
CA ILE A 109 9.86 -12.50 -14.83
C ILE A 109 8.64 -12.30 -13.92
N GLU A 110 7.43 -12.02 -14.43
CA GLU A 110 6.18 -11.94 -13.64
C GLU A 110 5.88 -13.22 -12.85
N LYS A 111 6.38 -14.38 -13.30
CA LYS A 111 6.24 -15.68 -12.61
C LYS A 111 7.37 -15.98 -11.62
N ALA A 112 8.43 -15.17 -11.61
CA ALA A 112 9.54 -15.35 -10.68
C ALA A 112 9.14 -15.02 -9.24
N GLU A 113 9.76 -15.70 -8.27
CA GLU A 113 9.48 -15.47 -6.85
C GLU A 113 9.78 -14.00 -6.46
N GLY A 114 8.81 -13.36 -5.82
CA GLY A 114 8.90 -11.96 -5.39
C GLY A 114 8.70 -10.93 -6.50
N SER A 115 8.45 -11.29 -7.77
CA SER A 115 8.28 -10.30 -8.85
C SER A 115 6.84 -9.79 -9.03
N PHE A 116 5.86 -10.43 -8.40
CA PHE A 116 4.45 -10.04 -8.49
C PHE A 116 4.08 -9.05 -7.39
N PRO A 117 3.32 -7.96 -7.67
CA PRO A 117 2.99 -7.39 -8.98
C PRO A 117 4.08 -6.39 -9.47
N ASN A 118 5.31 -6.54 -8.99
CA ASN A 118 6.39 -5.55 -9.04
C ASN A 118 6.79 -5.08 -10.46
N ILE A 119 6.70 -5.92 -11.49
CA ILE A 119 7.01 -5.47 -12.88
C ILE A 119 5.91 -4.58 -13.44
N ALA A 120 4.65 -5.03 -13.40
CA ALA A 120 3.53 -4.24 -13.90
C ALA A 120 3.39 -2.94 -13.09
N TYR A 121 3.61 -3.04 -11.77
CA TYR A 121 3.71 -1.88 -10.90
C TYR A 121 4.82 -0.93 -11.33
N TYR A 122 6.02 -1.45 -11.62
CA TYR A 122 7.12 -0.63 -12.10
C TYR A 122 6.80 0.07 -13.41
N TYR A 123 6.24 -0.67 -14.37
CA TYR A 123 5.82 -0.13 -15.65
C TYR A 123 4.80 1.02 -15.45
N ALA A 124 3.87 0.86 -14.51
CA ALA A 124 2.88 1.88 -14.18
C ALA A 124 3.47 3.08 -13.39
N ARG A 125 4.61 2.92 -12.70
CA ARG A 125 5.28 4.01 -11.98
C ARG A 125 6.03 4.95 -12.92
N VAL A 126 6.67 4.41 -13.96
CA VAL A 126 7.47 5.20 -14.90
C VAL A 126 6.67 5.59 -16.15
N ASN A 127 5.73 4.77 -16.62
CA ASN A 127 4.75 5.12 -17.66
C ASN A 127 3.32 4.77 -17.21
N PRO A 128 2.67 5.65 -16.42
CA PRO A 128 1.36 5.38 -15.84
C PRO A 128 0.26 5.05 -16.83
N GLU A 129 0.28 5.65 -18.03
CA GLU A 129 -0.79 5.45 -19.00
C GLU A 129 -0.82 4.03 -19.56
N LYS A 130 0.35 3.46 -19.83
CA LYS A 130 0.46 2.10 -20.38
C LYS A 130 0.56 1.05 -19.28
N GLY A 131 1.25 1.34 -18.17
CA GLY A 131 1.46 0.34 -17.14
C GLY A 131 0.28 0.08 -16.24
N ILE A 132 -0.65 1.04 -16.13
CA ILE A 132 -1.88 0.80 -15.39
C ILE A 132 -2.75 -0.29 -16.04
N GLU A 133 -2.72 -0.42 -17.37
CA GLU A 133 -3.46 -1.46 -18.10
C GLU A 133 -2.94 -2.86 -17.77
N GLU A 134 -1.63 -3.02 -17.60
CA GLU A 134 -1.06 -4.30 -17.17
C GLU A 134 -1.48 -4.65 -15.74
N LEU A 135 -1.56 -3.67 -14.85
CA LEU A 135 -2.09 -3.89 -13.50
C LEU A 135 -3.57 -4.27 -13.51
N PHE A 136 -4.38 -3.71 -14.42
CA PHE A 136 -5.77 -4.11 -14.59
C PHE A 136 -5.89 -5.55 -15.11
N ARG A 137 -5.07 -5.94 -16.09
CA ARG A 137 -4.99 -7.33 -16.55
C ARG A 137 -4.65 -8.29 -15.40
N LEU A 138 -3.66 -7.94 -14.55
CA LEU A 138 -3.30 -8.77 -13.41
C LEU A 138 -4.42 -8.87 -12.37
N TYR A 139 -5.20 -7.79 -12.19
CA TYR A 139 -6.34 -7.78 -11.28
C TYR A 139 -7.39 -8.82 -11.69
N ASP A 140 -7.68 -8.94 -12.99
CA ASP A 140 -8.65 -9.90 -13.52
C ASP A 140 -8.16 -11.35 -13.48
N GLN A 141 -6.83 -11.56 -13.60
CA GLN A 141 -6.24 -12.89 -13.67
C GLN A 141 -5.92 -13.53 -12.32
N TYR A 142 -5.57 -12.72 -11.31
CA TYR A 142 -5.01 -13.22 -10.05
C TYR A 142 -5.87 -12.86 -8.84
N SER A 143 -7.04 -13.50 -8.74
CA SER A 143 -8.02 -13.26 -7.67
C SER A 143 -7.45 -13.48 -6.26
N GLU A 144 -6.58 -14.49 -6.07
CA GLU A 144 -5.95 -14.81 -4.78
C GLU A 144 -4.95 -13.74 -4.32
N GLN A 145 -4.40 -12.95 -5.26
CA GLN A 145 -3.38 -11.93 -4.99
C GLN A 145 -3.94 -10.51 -5.14
N MET A 146 -5.26 -10.38 -5.20
CA MET A 146 -5.98 -9.13 -5.47
C MET A 146 -5.60 -7.98 -4.52
N MET A 147 -5.32 -8.29 -3.25
CA MET A 147 -4.84 -7.29 -2.28
C MET A 147 -3.57 -6.59 -2.76
N PHE A 148 -2.60 -7.34 -3.26
CA PHE A 148 -1.32 -6.81 -3.73
C PHE A 148 -1.51 -5.96 -4.99
N VAL A 149 -2.31 -6.46 -5.94
CA VAL A 149 -2.61 -5.74 -7.18
C VAL A 149 -3.35 -4.43 -6.91
N CYS A 150 -4.38 -4.43 -6.03
CA CYS A 150 -5.11 -3.21 -5.68
C CYS A 150 -4.20 -2.15 -5.04
N LYS A 151 -3.27 -2.56 -4.17
CA LYS A 151 -2.28 -1.65 -3.58
C LYS A 151 -1.35 -1.07 -4.64
N ALA A 152 -0.83 -1.90 -5.55
CA ALA A 152 0.00 -1.46 -6.65
C ALA A 152 -0.73 -0.45 -7.56
N ILE A 153 -1.99 -0.72 -7.91
CA ILE A 153 -2.86 0.22 -8.64
C ILE A 153 -3.00 1.53 -7.84
N GLY A 154 -3.26 1.43 -6.54
CA GLY A 154 -3.37 2.57 -5.64
C GLY A 154 -2.13 3.47 -5.64
N GLU A 155 -0.95 2.87 -5.59
CA GLU A 155 0.35 3.56 -5.55
C GLU A 155 0.71 4.31 -6.86
N VAL A 156 0.10 3.95 -7.99
CA VAL A 156 0.22 4.72 -9.23
C VAL A 156 -0.43 6.09 -9.08
N GLY A 157 -1.51 6.19 -8.30
CA GLY A 157 -2.10 7.47 -7.85
C GLY A 157 -2.76 8.32 -8.94
N THR A 158 -2.95 7.80 -10.15
CA THR A 158 -3.61 8.51 -11.25
C THR A 158 -5.14 8.52 -11.08
N PRO A 159 -5.86 9.49 -11.68
CA PRO A 159 -7.33 9.47 -11.69
C PRO A 159 -7.91 8.17 -12.27
N LYS A 160 -7.24 7.61 -13.28
CA LYS A 160 -7.61 6.34 -13.91
C LYS A 160 -7.51 5.16 -12.93
N ALA A 161 -6.43 5.07 -12.16
CA ALA A 161 -6.26 4.06 -11.13
C ALA A 161 -7.34 4.16 -10.04
N ASN A 162 -7.63 5.39 -9.59
CA ASN A 162 -8.66 5.65 -8.58
C ASN A 162 -10.06 5.25 -9.09
N ASN A 163 -10.41 5.66 -10.31
CA ASN A 163 -11.71 5.33 -10.92
C ASN A 163 -11.86 3.82 -11.13
N PHE A 164 -10.80 3.13 -11.55
CA PHE A 164 -10.82 1.67 -11.66
C PHE A 164 -11.14 1.01 -10.32
N LEU A 165 -10.37 1.31 -9.27
CA LEU A 165 -10.58 0.70 -7.95
C LEU A 165 -11.96 0.99 -7.38
N LEU A 166 -12.45 2.21 -7.58
CA LEU A 166 -13.79 2.60 -7.15
C LEU A 166 -14.89 1.82 -7.90
N ASN A 167 -14.80 1.75 -9.23
CA ASN A 167 -15.76 1.01 -10.05
C ASN A 167 -15.76 -0.49 -9.72
N GLN A 168 -14.58 -1.06 -9.48
CA GLN A 168 -14.43 -2.44 -9.06
C GLN A 168 -15.03 -2.69 -7.67
N ALA A 169 -14.80 -1.79 -6.71
CA ALA A 169 -15.44 -1.86 -5.39
C ALA A 169 -16.97 -1.81 -5.51
N ILE A 170 -17.51 -0.87 -6.30
CA ILE A 170 -18.96 -0.77 -6.54
C ILE A 170 -19.51 -2.05 -7.16
N SER A 171 -18.86 -2.57 -8.21
CA SER A 171 -19.27 -3.80 -8.89
C SER A 171 -19.31 -5.00 -7.94
N LEU A 172 -18.20 -5.24 -7.22
CA LEU A 172 -18.10 -6.36 -6.27
C LEU A 172 -19.13 -6.25 -5.15
N LYS A 173 -19.36 -5.04 -4.64
CA LYS A 173 -20.34 -4.83 -3.57
C LYS A 173 -21.77 -5.08 -4.03
N LYS A 174 -22.12 -4.68 -5.25
CA LYS A 174 -23.42 -5.01 -5.87
C LYS A 174 -23.64 -6.53 -5.98
N SER A 175 -22.57 -7.30 -6.21
CA SER A 175 -22.60 -8.76 -6.20
C SER A 175 -22.49 -9.40 -4.81
N GLY A 176 -22.54 -8.62 -3.73
CA GLY A 176 -22.47 -9.11 -2.35
C GLY A 176 -21.08 -9.58 -1.91
N LYS A 177 -20.02 -9.28 -2.67
CA LYS A 177 -18.64 -9.67 -2.35
C LYS A 177 -17.95 -8.64 -1.45
N SER A 178 -16.86 -9.06 -0.81
CA SER A 178 -16.00 -8.15 -0.04
C SER A 178 -15.25 -7.19 -0.96
N ILE A 179 -15.07 -5.96 -0.50
CA ILE A 179 -14.36 -4.89 -1.20
C ILE A 179 -13.09 -4.44 -0.48
N TYR A 180 -12.64 -5.20 0.53
CA TYR A 180 -11.53 -4.82 1.40
C TYR A 180 -10.23 -4.53 0.60
N SER A 181 -9.93 -5.33 -0.42
CA SER A 181 -8.76 -5.14 -1.30
C SER A 181 -8.82 -3.82 -2.07
N GLN A 182 -9.98 -3.48 -2.62
CA GLN A 182 -10.19 -2.26 -3.41
C GLN A 182 -10.11 -1.03 -2.52
N LEU A 183 -10.73 -1.07 -1.33
CA LEU A 183 -10.62 0.01 -0.33
C LEU A 183 -9.17 0.18 0.15
N ALA A 184 -8.42 -0.90 0.32
CA ALA A 184 -7.00 -0.84 0.64
C ALA A 184 -6.21 -0.14 -0.46
N GLY A 185 -6.48 -0.43 -1.74
CA GLY A 185 -5.90 0.29 -2.87
C GLY A 185 -6.27 1.78 -2.87
N LEU A 186 -7.56 2.11 -2.71
CA LEU A 186 -8.07 3.49 -2.69
C LEU A 186 -7.43 4.33 -1.58
N SER A 187 -7.18 3.73 -0.40
CA SER A 187 -6.51 4.44 0.70
C SER A 187 -5.10 4.92 0.36
N ILE A 188 -4.48 4.35 -0.66
CA ILE A 188 -3.12 4.67 -1.09
C ILE A 188 -3.10 5.69 -2.25
N THR A 189 -4.18 5.83 -3.02
CA THR A 189 -4.22 6.78 -4.15
C THR A 189 -4.07 8.23 -3.70
N ARG A 190 -4.43 8.53 -2.45
CA ARG A 190 -4.49 9.89 -1.86
C ARG A 190 -5.41 10.85 -2.62
N GLN A 191 -6.22 10.32 -3.53
CA GLN A 191 -7.26 11.06 -4.22
C GLN A 191 -8.46 11.25 -3.28
N THR A 192 -9.15 12.35 -3.45
CA THR A 192 -10.36 12.64 -2.67
C THR A 192 -11.53 11.83 -3.22
N ILE A 193 -12.14 11.00 -2.37
CA ILE A 193 -13.38 10.28 -2.66
C ILE A 193 -14.55 11.17 -2.26
N LYS A 194 -15.50 11.33 -3.18
CA LYS A 194 -16.64 12.24 -2.96
C LYS A 194 -17.57 11.71 -1.89
N ALA A 195 -18.19 12.62 -1.15
CA ALA A 195 -19.22 12.32 -0.16
C ALA A 195 -20.32 11.37 -0.65
N GLU A 196 -20.82 11.56 -1.88
CA GLU A 196 -21.86 10.73 -2.49
C GLU A 196 -21.44 9.25 -2.64
N GLN A 197 -20.17 9.00 -2.95
CA GLN A 197 -19.62 7.65 -3.14
C GLN A 197 -19.49 6.92 -1.80
N ILE A 198 -19.04 7.62 -0.77
CA ILE A 198 -19.00 7.10 0.60
C ILE A 198 -20.42 6.83 1.11
N GLY A 199 -21.36 7.75 0.84
CA GLY A 199 -22.78 7.59 1.17
C GLY A 199 -23.35 6.30 0.57
N TRP A 200 -23.08 6.05 -0.72
CA TRP A 200 -23.50 4.82 -1.38
C TRP A 200 -22.94 3.56 -0.71
N PHE A 201 -21.64 3.52 -0.36
CA PHE A 201 -21.06 2.39 0.36
C PHE A 201 -21.69 2.19 1.75
N LEU A 202 -21.93 3.28 2.47
CA LEU A 202 -22.58 3.26 3.78
C LEU A 202 -24.03 2.80 3.74
N GLU A 203 -24.67 2.75 2.57
CA GLU A 203 -25.99 2.13 2.38
C GLU A 203 -25.90 0.61 2.17
N GLN A 204 -24.77 0.10 1.70
CA GLN A 204 -24.55 -1.33 1.47
C GLN A 204 -24.30 -2.13 2.77
N LYS A 205 -24.40 -3.47 2.70
CA LYS A 205 -24.01 -4.36 3.81
C LYS A 205 -22.49 -4.44 3.91
N LEU A 206 -21.87 -3.58 4.72
CA LEU A 206 -20.43 -3.59 4.98
C LEU A 206 -20.09 -4.41 6.23
N ASP A 207 -18.98 -5.13 6.19
CA ASP A 207 -18.38 -5.69 7.41
C ASP A 207 -17.56 -4.64 8.19
N ARG A 208 -17.08 -5.01 9.37
CA ARG A 208 -16.33 -4.10 10.26
C ARG A 208 -15.04 -3.57 9.60
N GLU A 209 -14.30 -4.45 8.94
CA GLU A 209 -13.00 -4.13 8.34
C GLU A 209 -13.18 -3.23 7.11
N GLU A 210 -14.23 -3.45 6.32
CA GLU A 210 -14.63 -2.57 5.23
C GLU A 210 -14.98 -1.17 5.74
N ILE A 211 -15.70 -1.03 6.85
CA ILE A 211 -16.03 0.29 7.42
C ILE A 211 -14.77 1.01 7.88
N ILE A 212 -13.87 0.32 8.59
CA ILE A 212 -12.58 0.89 9.05
C ILE A 212 -11.76 1.36 7.85
N LYS A 213 -11.69 0.57 6.76
CA LYS A 213 -10.97 0.97 5.56
C LYS A 213 -11.62 2.15 4.83
N LEU A 214 -12.95 2.16 4.75
CA LEU A 214 -13.71 3.26 4.17
C LEU A 214 -13.47 4.57 4.95
N ALA A 215 -13.40 4.49 6.28
CA ALA A 215 -13.16 5.64 7.15
C ALA A 215 -11.75 6.24 7.02
N ARG A 216 -10.81 5.50 6.42
CA ARG A 216 -9.43 5.97 6.16
C ARG A 216 -9.25 6.58 4.78
N LEU A 217 -10.28 6.57 3.95
CA LEU A 217 -10.21 7.22 2.64
C LEU A 217 -10.20 8.74 2.83
N LYS A 218 -9.41 9.43 2.00
CA LYS A 218 -9.44 10.89 1.95
C LYS A 218 -10.76 11.33 1.33
N THR A 219 -11.51 12.17 2.01
CA THR A 219 -12.78 12.73 1.50
C THR A 219 -12.81 14.24 1.65
N ASP A 220 -13.86 14.85 1.09
CA ASP A 220 -14.18 16.27 1.14
C ASP A 220 -15.25 16.60 2.19
N PHE A 221 -15.44 15.74 3.20
CA PHE A 221 -16.46 15.98 4.22
C PHE A 221 -16.19 17.25 5.01
N ASP A 222 -17.25 18.04 5.21
CA ASP A 222 -17.30 19.01 6.28
C ASP A 222 -17.60 18.33 7.64
N TRP A 223 -17.32 19.02 8.73
CA TRP A 223 -17.52 18.46 10.07
C TRP A 223 -19.01 18.18 10.39
N LYS A 224 -19.95 18.91 9.79
CA LYS A 224 -21.40 18.73 10.00
C LYS A 224 -21.89 17.44 9.36
N GLN A 225 -21.34 17.08 8.19
CA GLN A 225 -21.61 15.81 7.53
C GLN A 225 -21.14 14.63 8.39
N ILE A 226 -19.97 14.73 9.00
CA ILE A 226 -19.45 13.70 9.92
C ILE A 226 -20.38 13.53 11.13
N VAL A 227 -20.78 14.63 11.75
CA VAL A 227 -21.76 14.65 12.85
C VAL A 227 -23.11 14.05 12.42
N SER A 228 -23.59 14.37 11.21
CA SER A 228 -24.81 13.77 10.66
C SER A 228 -24.72 12.24 10.55
N PHE A 229 -23.59 11.70 10.08
CA PHE A 229 -23.37 10.25 10.08
C PHE A 229 -23.39 9.66 11.49
N TYR A 230 -22.83 10.36 12.47
CA TYR A 230 -22.84 9.92 13.87
C TYR A 230 -24.26 9.78 14.42
N HIS A 231 -25.10 10.80 14.22
CA HIS A 231 -26.49 10.80 14.68
C HIS A 231 -27.38 9.82 13.91
N ALA A 232 -27.06 9.51 12.65
CA ALA A 232 -27.78 8.49 11.90
C ALA A 232 -27.68 7.07 12.52
N GLY A 233 -26.71 6.84 13.42
CA GLY A 233 -26.62 5.62 14.22
C GLY A 233 -26.07 4.41 13.45
N LYS A 234 -26.09 3.24 14.11
CA LYS A 234 -25.67 1.94 13.56
C LYS A 234 -24.27 2.01 12.91
N LYS A 235 -24.11 1.47 11.70
CA LYS A 235 -22.86 1.49 10.92
C LYS A 235 -22.36 2.91 10.58
N LYS A 236 -23.26 3.89 10.40
CA LYS A 236 -22.88 5.27 10.11
C LYS A 236 -22.23 5.94 11.33
N ARG A 237 -22.71 5.62 12.53
CA ARG A 237 -22.04 6.00 13.78
C ARG A 237 -20.65 5.42 13.89
N PHE A 238 -20.52 4.11 13.67
CA PHE A 238 -19.21 3.45 13.70
C PHE A 238 -18.24 4.06 12.68
N PHE A 239 -18.70 4.30 11.45
CA PHE A 239 -17.92 5.01 10.43
C PHE A 239 -17.47 6.40 10.89
N ALA A 240 -18.37 7.23 11.41
CA ALA A 240 -18.04 8.59 11.85
C ALA A 240 -17.01 8.59 12.98
N THR A 241 -17.14 7.68 13.94
CA THR A 241 -16.17 7.50 15.03
C THR A 241 -14.80 7.12 14.46
N GLU A 242 -14.71 6.08 13.62
CA GLU A 242 -13.45 5.66 12.99
C GLU A 242 -12.82 6.77 12.14
N TYR A 243 -13.64 7.55 11.43
CA TYR A 243 -13.20 8.65 10.57
C TYR A 243 -12.55 9.77 11.39
N ILE A 244 -13.17 10.16 12.51
CA ILE A 244 -12.62 11.15 13.45
C ILE A 244 -11.34 10.62 14.10
N LEU A 245 -11.34 9.36 14.54
CA LEU A 245 -10.17 8.75 15.18
C LEU A 245 -9.00 8.55 14.21
N GLY A 246 -9.21 8.58 12.90
CA GLY A 246 -8.15 8.59 11.91
C GLY A 246 -7.30 9.87 11.93
N GLU A 247 -7.95 11.03 12.07
CA GLU A 247 -7.29 12.35 12.12
C GLU A 247 -8.01 13.28 13.13
N PRO A 248 -7.87 13.04 14.46
CA PRO A 248 -8.69 13.72 15.47
C PRO A 248 -8.55 15.23 15.49
N ASP A 249 -7.34 15.71 15.20
CA ASP A 249 -7.07 17.14 15.10
C ASP A 249 -7.82 17.77 13.92
N ARG A 250 -7.73 17.16 12.74
CA ARG A 250 -8.39 17.67 11.54
C ARG A 250 -9.91 17.77 11.73
N TYR A 251 -10.49 16.82 12.45
CA TYR A 251 -11.94 16.75 12.70
C TYR A 251 -12.32 17.14 14.13
N PHE A 252 -11.55 18.04 14.75
CA PHE A 252 -11.73 18.45 16.14
C PHE A 252 -13.14 18.95 16.45
N GLU A 253 -13.76 19.71 15.54
CA GLU A 253 -15.12 20.22 15.73
C GLU A 253 -16.16 19.10 15.81
N ALA A 254 -16.04 18.08 14.96
CA ALA A 254 -16.90 16.90 15.01
C ALA A 254 -16.64 16.06 16.26
N LEU A 255 -15.37 15.92 16.67
CA LEU A 255 -15.00 15.24 17.91
C LEU A 255 -15.66 15.90 19.13
N ARG A 256 -15.55 17.22 19.24
CA ARG A 256 -16.15 17.99 20.34
C ARG A 256 -17.66 17.84 20.36
N ASP A 257 -18.31 18.03 19.22
CA ASP A 257 -19.77 17.98 19.12
C ASP A 257 -20.33 16.61 19.54
N ILE A 258 -19.70 15.53 19.08
CA ILE A 258 -20.08 14.16 19.43
C ILE A 258 -19.85 13.87 20.92
N VAL A 259 -18.74 14.32 21.48
CA VAL A 259 -18.42 14.11 22.90
C VAL A 259 -19.39 14.88 23.78
N ASP A 260 -19.65 16.14 23.46
CA ASP A 260 -20.61 16.98 24.19
C ASP A 260 -22.02 16.41 24.09
N TYR A 261 -22.40 15.85 22.93
CA TYR A 261 -23.65 15.11 22.75
C TYR A 261 -23.72 13.89 23.66
N GLU A 262 -22.72 13.01 23.68
CA GLU A 262 -22.72 11.81 24.52
C GLU A 262 -22.73 12.15 26.02
N LEU A 263 -22.03 13.21 26.44
CA LEU A 263 -22.10 13.72 27.81
C LEU A 263 -23.52 14.19 28.18
N LYS A 264 -24.19 14.93 27.30
CA LYS A 264 -25.59 15.38 27.51
C LYS A 264 -26.58 14.21 27.58
N GLN A 265 -26.31 13.11 26.85
CA GLN A 265 -27.10 11.88 26.93
C GLN A 265 -26.77 11.01 28.16
N GLY A 266 -25.74 11.36 28.93
CA GLY A 266 -25.30 10.57 30.09
C GLY A 266 -24.42 9.35 29.72
N ASN A 267 -23.99 9.22 28.47
CA ASN A 267 -23.21 8.08 27.96
C ASN A 267 -21.72 8.22 28.27
N ARG A 268 -21.37 8.25 29.56
CA ARG A 268 -19.99 8.47 30.02
C ARG A 268 -19.01 7.40 29.55
N ASP A 269 -19.45 6.15 29.43
CA ASP A 269 -18.60 5.05 28.96
C ASP A 269 -18.17 5.24 27.50
N SER A 270 -19.07 5.72 26.64
CA SER A 270 -18.75 6.02 25.24
C SER A 270 -17.75 7.17 25.14
N VAL A 271 -17.90 8.21 25.96
CA VAL A 271 -16.94 9.31 26.05
C VAL A 271 -15.57 8.80 26.51
N LEU A 272 -15.54 7.95 27.54
CA LEU A 272 -14.31 7.35 28.04
C LEU A 272 -13.63 6.52 26.96
N GLN A 273 -14.36 5.67 26.24
CA GLN A 273 -13.83 4.85 25.13
C GLN A 273 -13.19 5.71 24.03
N ILE A 274 -13.85 6.80 23.62
CA ILE A 274 -13.32 7.73 22.62
C ILE A 274 -12.04 8.39 23.14
N MET A 275 -12.08 8.97 24.34
CA MET A 275 -10.98 9.73 24.94
C MET A 275 -9.78 8.88 25.35
N MET A 276 -9.98 7.58 25.57
CA MET A 276 -8.93 6.61 25.90
C MET A 276 -8.38 5.86 24.68
N SER A 277 -8.94 6.08 23.49
CA SER A 277 -8.40 5.50 22.26
C SER A 277 -6.96 5.96 22.01
N ASP A 278 -6.15 5.07 21.43
CA ASP A 278 -4.75 5.37 21.12
C ASP A 278 -4.60 6.56 20.17
N SER A 279 -5.58 6.76 19.27
CA SER A 279 -5.64 7.92 18.37
C SER A 279 -5.72 9.24 19.12
N ILE A 280 -6.55 9.36 20.15
CA ILE A 280 -6.64 10.59 20.96
C ILE A 280 -5.42 10.69 21.89
N ARG A 281 -5.03 9.60 22.56
CA ARG A 281 -3.93 9.60 23.53
C ARG A 281 -2.59 10.00 22.93
N ASN A 282 -2.32 9.52 21.71
CA ASN A 282 -1.06 9.78 21.01
C ASN A 282 -1.17 10.95 20.02
N CYS A 283 -2.29 11.69 20.01
CA CYS A 283 -2.45 12.84 19.15
C CYS A 283 -1.47 13.95 19.55
N PRO A 284 -0.62 14.44 18.63
CA PRO A 284 0.36 15.49 18.94
C PRO A 284 -0.29 16.86 19.16
N SER A 285 -1.55 17.04 18.74
CA SER A 285 -2.26 18.32 18.81
C SER A 285 -2.55 18.77 20.23
N GLU A 286 -2.16 20.00 20.56
CA GLU A 286 -2.40 20.60 21.86
C GLU A 286 -3.89 20.72 22.18
N ARG A 287 -4.71 21.25 21.26
CA ARG A 287 -6.17 21.38 21.48
C ARG A 287 -6.86 20.05 21.75
N VAL A 288 -6.45 18.96 21.08
CA VAL A 288 -7.00 17.62 21.33
C VAL A 288 -6.61 17.13 22.73
N ARG A 289 -5.36 17.34 23.13
CA ARG A 289 -4.87 16.94 24.46
C ARG A 289 -5.53 17.74 25.58
N GLU A 290 -5.70 19.05 25.41
CA GLU A 290 -6.39 19.91 26.36
C GLU A 290 -7.86 19.53 26.50
N TYR A 291 -8.57 19.33 25.38
CA TYR A 291 -9.96 18.89 25.41
C TYR A 291 -10.12 17.51 26.08
N ARG A 292 -9.22 16.57 25.78
CA ARG A 292 -9.18 15.28 26.48
C ARG A 292 -9.03 15.46 27.99
N LYS A 293 -8.12 16.33 28.44
CA LYS A 293 -7.92 16.62 29.88
C LYS A 293 -9.12 17.31 30.52
N SER A 294 -9.86 18.14 29.78
CA SER A 294 -11.05 18.81 30.32
C SER A 294 -12.26 17.88 30.43
N VAL A 295 -12.35 16.88 29.55
CA VAL A 295 -13.48 15.93 29.50
C VAL A 295 -13.28 14.76 30.47
N LEU A 296 -12.05 14.26 30.62
CA LEU A 296 -11.78 13.18 31.55
C LEU A 296 -11.84 13.71 33.00
N PRO A 297 -12.49 12.99 33.93
CA PRO A 297 -12.50 13.38 35.33
C PRO A 297 -11.06 13.46 35.85
N LYS A 298 -10.77 14.50 36.64
CA LYS A 298 -9.50 14.59 37.37
C LYS A 298 -9.45 13.43 38.36
N SER A 299 -8.62 12.44 38.07
CA SER A 299 -8.23 11.36 39.00
C SER A 299 -7.38 11.92 40.12
#